data_AF-A0A2H0U430-F1
#
_entry.id   AF-A0A2H0U430-F1
#
_cell.length_a   1.000
_cell.length_b   1.000
_cell.length_c   1.000
_cell.angle_alpha   90.00
_cell.angle_beta   90.00
_cell.angle_gamma   90.00
#
_symmetry.space_group_name_H-M   'P 1'
#
loop_
_entity.id
_entity.type
_entity.pdbx_description
1 polymer ?
#
loop_
_entity_poly.entity_id
_entity_poly.type
_entity_poly.pdbx_seq_one_letter_code
_entity_poly.pdbx_strand_id
1 'polypeptide(L)'
;MKKLTAFILSFSVYLSSAHPIFAAASPSFGLCPSLGGGAGFNALCNLDFQKLLPALISTIFLLAIIAALLYLILGGFKWLTSGGDKAAVQAAREHIIAAIVGLVLILVSYVIMNILMNFFFGKGIGGTFTLPTI
;
A
#
# COMPACT_ATOMS: atom_id res chain seq x y z
N MET A 1 21.27 -20.50 2.83
CA MET A 1 20.01 -20.93 3.48
C MET A 1 19.72 -20.22 4.80
N LYS A 2 20.70 -19.97 5.69
CA LYS A 2 20.48 -19.28 6.98
C LYS A 2 20.00 -17.82 6.91
N LYS A 3 20.23 -17.14 5.79
CA LYS A 3 19.83 -15.73 5.59
C LYS A 3 18.36 -15.56 5.19
N LEU A 4 17.74 -16.61 4.63
CA LEU A 4 16.34 -16.60 4.21
C LEU A 4 15.39 -16.78 5.40
N THR A 5 15.77 -17.65 6.34
CA THR A 5 15.00 -17.88 7.59
C THR A 5 14.98 -16.65 8.49
N ALA A 6 16.03 -15.82 8.47
CA ALA A 6 16.06 -14.56 9.20
C ALA A 6 15.06 -13.53 8.64
N PHE A 7 14.90 -13.47 7.32
CA PHE A 7 14.01 -12.51 6.65
C PHE A 7 12.52 -12.84 6.89
N ILE A 8 12.18 -14.14 6.96
CA ILE A 8 10.81 -14.61 7.22
C ILE A 8 10.39 -14.34 8.67
N LEU A 9 11.31 -14.48 9.63
CA LEU A 9 11.03 -14.21 11.04
C LEU A 9 10.81 -12.72 11.33
N SER A 10 11.52 -11.83 10.64
CA SER A 10 11.32 -10.38 10.77
C SER A 10 9.94 -9.94 10.27
N PHE A 11 9.43 -10.57 9.20
CA PHE A 11 8.10 -10.27 8.67
C PHE A 11 6.97 -10.75 9.60
N SER A 12 7.16 -11.89 10.28
CA SER A 12 6.19 -12.42 11.24
C SER A 12 6.12 -11.61 12.54
N VAL A 13 7.23 -11.02 12.99
CA VAL A 13 7.25 -10.17 14.20
C VAL A 13 6.53 -8.83 13.95
N TYR A 14 6.62 -8.29 12.72
CA TYR A 14 5.92 -7.06 12.33
C TYR A 14 4.39 -7.21 12.33
N LEU A 15 3.89 -8.41 12.01
CA LEU A 15 2.45 -8.69 11.99
C LEU A 15 1.84 -8.75 13.39
N SER A 16 2.64 -9.06 14.41
CA SER A 16 2.17 -9.20 15.79
C SER A 16 2.28 -7.91 16.61
N SER A 17 3.04 -6.90 16.15
CA SER A 17 3.09 -5.57 16.77
C SER A 17 1.99 -4.62 16.29
N ALA A 18 1.22 -5.01 15.26
CA ALA A 18 0.04 -4.27 14.79
C ALA A 18 -1.13 -4.48 15.77
N HIS A 19 -1.09 -3.76 16.89
CA HIS A 19 -2.22 -3.69 17.81
C HIS A 19 -3.41 -3.00 17.11
N PRO A 20 -4.65 -3.48 17.30
CA PRO A 20 -5.83 -2.80 16.80
C PRO A 20 -6.11 -1.56 17.66
N ILE A 21 -5.71 -0.36 17.19
CA ILE A 21 -5.99 0.94 17.85
C ILE A 21 -7.43 1.43 17.58
N PHE A 22 -8.30 0.53 17.14
CA PHE A 22 -9.53 0.92 16.48
C PHE A 22 -10.73 0.12 17.00
N ALA A 23 -10.99 0.33 18.29
CA ALA A 23 -12.23 -0.06 18.95
C ALA A 23 -12.46 0.85 20.18
N ALA A 24 -12.69 2.14 19.96
CA ALA A 24 -13.30 3.00 20.96
C ALA A 24 -14.17 4.06 20.27
N ALA A 25 -15.46 3.99 20.57
CA ALA A 25 -16.56 4.79 20.04
C ALA A 25 -16.35 6.32 20.13
N SER A 26 -16.82 7.04 19.11
CA SER A 26 -17.12 8.47 19.19
C SER A 26 -18.49 8.70 19.84
N PRO A 27 -18.62 9.48 20.93
CA PRO A 27 -19.92 9.98 21.39
C PRO A 27 -20.44 11.02 20.40
N SER A 28 -21.68 10.83 19.96
CA SER A 28 -22.37 11.65 18.96
C SER A 28 -22.76 13.03 19.50
N PHE A 29 -22.17 14.08 18.94
CA PHE A 29 -22.72 15.43 18.95
C PHE A 29 -23.00 15.83 17.49
N GLY A 30 -24.26 16.07 17.14
CA GLY A 30 -24.71 16.28 15.77
C GLY A 30 -24.11 17.53 15.11
N LEU A 31 -23.16 17.34 14.21
CA LEU A 31 -22.49 18.40 13.43
C LEU A 31 -22.49 18.18 11.91
N CYS A 32 -23.31 17.26 11.38
CA CYS A 32 -23.31 16.95 9.94
C CYS A 32 -24.65 17.32 9.28
N PRO A 33 -24.87 18.58 8.83
CA PRO A 33 -25.98 18.90 7.96
C PRO A 33 -25.64 18.43 6.53
N SER A 34 -26.45 17.51 6.02
CA SER A 34 -26.42 17.07 4.62
C SER A 34 -27.02 18.16 3.72
N LEU A 35 -26.24 19.17 3.35
CA LEU A 35 -26.53 20.08 2.22
C LEU A 35 -25.20 20.49 1.57
N GLY A 36 -25.10 20.26 0.26
CA GLY A 36 -23.89 20.51 -0.52
C GLY A 36 -23.44 21.96 -0.48
N GLY A 37 -22.13 22.17 -0.25
CA GLY A 37 -21.47 23.47 -0.36
C GLY A 37 -20.71 23.87 0.90
N GLY A 38 -19.48 23.35 1.06
CA GLY A 38 -18.58 23.73 2.16
C GLY A 38 -17.46 22.72 2.38
N ALA A 39 -16.39 22.83 1.59
CA ALA A 39 -15.22 21.97 1.65
C ALA A 39 -14.36 22.27 2.90
N GLY A 40 -14.15 21.27 3.75
CA GLY A 40 -13.19 21.33 4.85
C GLY A 40 -13.40 20.28 5.92
N PHE A 41 -14.64 20.09 6.39
CA PHE A 41 -14.91 19.24 7.56
C PHE A 41 -15.86 18.05 7.29
N ASN A 42 -16.40 17.91 6.08
CA ASN A 42 -17.23 16.76 5.71
C ASN A 42 -16.44 15.42 5.70
N ALA A 43 -15.12 15.49 5.50
CA ALA A 43 -14.21 14.35 5.63
C ALA A 43 -14.10 13.84 7.07
N LEU A 44 -14.35 14.69 8.08
CA LEU A 44 -14.38 14.30 9.50
C LEU A 44 -15.70 13.61 9.87
N CYS A 45 -16.82 14.02 9.26
CA CYS A 45 -18.13 13.35 9.40
C CYS A 45 -18.19 11.98 8.69
N ASN A 46 -17.31 11.73 7.73
CA ASN A 46 -17.17 10.46 7.00
C ASN A 46 -15.87 9.71 7.37
N LEU A 47 -15.31 9.95 8.57
CA LEU A 47 -14.28 9.09 9.16
C LEU A 47 -14.89 7.79 9.67
N ASP A 48 -15.68 7.16 8.81
CA ASP A 48 -15.85 5.73 8.93
C ASP A 48 -14.52 5.09 8.52
N PHE A 49 -14.16 3.99 9.19
CA PHE A 49 -13.03 3.14 8.80
C PHE A 49 -12.98 2.85 7.31
N GLN A 50 -14.17 2.83 6.73
CA GLN A 50 -14.46 2.56 5.34
C GLN A 50 -13.89 3.62 4.37
N LYS A 51 -13.64 4.87 4.79
CA LYS A 51 -12.98 5.88 3.94
C LYS A 51 -11.52 6.13 4.29
N LEU A 52 -11.14 5.96 5.55
CA LEU A 52 -9.75 6.11 5.98
C LEU A 52 -8.84 5.04 5.36
N LEU A 53 -9.30 3.79 5.33
CA LEU A 53 -8.50 2.67 4.84
C LEU A 53 -8.11 2.80 3.35
N PRO A 54 -9.04 3.07 2.40
CA PRO A 54 -8.67 3.23 0.99
C PRO A 54 -7.82 4.48 0.72
N ALA A 55 -8.04 5.58 1.45
CA ALA A 55 -7.24 6.80 1.31
C ALA A 55 -5.79 6.59 1.76
N LEU A 56 -5.60 5.88 2.88
CA LEU A 56 -4.28 5.56 3.40
C LEU A 56 -3.52 4.61 2.47
N ILE A 57 -4.19 3.55 1.98
CA ILE A 57 -3.61 2.60 1.01
C ILE A 57 -3.17 3.34 -0.26
N SER A 58 -3.99 4.23 -0.81
CA SER A 58 -3.67 4.96 -2.04
C SER A 58 -2.46 5.87 -1.86
N THR A 59 -2.31 6.47 -0.67
CA THR A 59 -1.18 7.36 -0.36
C THR A 59 0.12 6.58 -0.26
N ILE A 60 0.10 5.43 0.42
CA ILE A 60 1.27 4.55 0.56
C ILE A 60 1.69 3.97 -0.80
N PHE A 61 0.72 3.58 -1.64
CA PHE A 61 1.01 3.09 -2.99
C PHE A 61 1.75 4.13 -3.83
N LEU A 62 1.32 5.40 -3.78
CA LEU A 62 1.98 6.49 -4.50
C LEU A 62 3.42 6.67 -4.05
N LEU A 63 3.65 6.69 -2.72
CA LEU A 63 5.00 6.77 -2.14
C LEU A 63 5.88 5.58 -2.53
N ALA A 64 5.32 4.37 -2.55
CA ALA A 64 6.05 3.16 -2.90
C ALA A 64 6.54 3.17 -4.37
N ILE A 65 5.72 3.67 -5.30
CA ILE A 65 6.09 3.80 -6.71
C ILE A 65 7.25 4.79 -6.89
N ILE A 66 7.18 5.94 -6.21
CA ILE A 66 8.24 6.95 -6.25
C ILE A 66 9.55 6.38 -5.67
N ALA A 67 9.48 5.70 -4.54
CA ALA A 67 10.65 5.07 -3.93
C ALA A 67 11.27 4.00 -4.84
N ALA A 68 10.45 3.18 -5.50
CA ALA A 68 10.92 2.15 -6.43
C ALA A 68 11.67 2.76 -7.63
N LEU A 69 11.16 3.87 -8.18
CA LEU A 69 11.83 4.59 -9.27
C LEU A 69 13.18 5.16 -8.84
N LEU A 70 13.28 5.76 -7.65
CA LEU A 70 14.55 6.25 -7.13
C LEU A 70 15.56 5.11 -6.94
N TYR A 71 15.11 3.96 -6.43
CA TYR A 71 15.97 2.79 -6.26
C TYR A 71 16.46 2.21 -7.59
N LEU A 72 15.62 2.24 -8.63
CA LEU A 72 15.98 1.84 -9.98
C LEU A 72 17.07 2.73 -10.58
N ILE A 73 16.97 4.06 -10.39
CA ILE A 73 17.99 5.02 -10.84
C ILE A 73 19.34 4.75 -10.15
N LEU A 74 19.33 4.50 -8.84
CA LEU A 74 20.56 4.18 -8.09
C LEU A 74 21.21 2.87 -8.57
N GLY A 75 20.40 1.85 -8.88
CA GLY A 75 20.88 0.60 -9.47
C GLY A 75 21.48 0.80 -10.87
N GLY A 76 20.84 1.62 -11.70
CA GLY A 76 21.33 1.96 -13.04
C GLY A 76 22.63 2.77 -13.00
N PHE A 77 22.73 3.75 -12.10
CA PHE A 77 23.95 4.54 -11.94
C PHE A 77 25.14 3.67 -11.51
N LYS A 78 24.92 2.74 -10.58
CA LYS A 78 25.93 1.77 -10.13
C LYS A 78 26.39 0.83 -11.26
N TRP A 79 25.49 0.48 -12.18
CA TRP A 79 25.85 -0.32 -13.36
C TRP A 79 26.73 0.48 -14.32
N LEU A 80 26.41 1.76 -14.54
CA LEU A 80 27.17 2.64 -15.43
C LEU A 80 28.60 2.92 -14.91
N THR A 81 28.77 3.07 -13.59
CA THR A 81 30.07 3.31 -12.97
C THR A 81 30.93 2.06 -12.77
N SER A 82 30.40 0.86 -13.05
CA SER A 82 31.11 -0.42 -12.84
C SER A 82 32.24 -0.68 -13.84
N GLY A 83 32.36 0.11 -14.92
CA GLY A 83 33.58 0.22 -15.73
C GLY A 83 34.12 -1.06 -16.39
N GLY A 84 33.36 -2.17 -16.39
CA GLY A 84 33.80 -3.46 -16.94
C GLY A 84 34.29 -4.49 -15.92
N ASP A 85 34.33 -4.17 -14.62
CA ASP A 85 34.58 -5.16 -13.58
C ASP A 85 33.36 -6.10 -13.43
N LYS A 86 33.59 -7.41 -13.63
CA LYS A 86 32.52 -8.42 -13.63
C LYS A 86 31.79 -8.47 -12.28
N ALA A 87 32.51 -8.29 -11.17
CA ALA A 87 31.92 -8.34 -9.84
C ALA A 87 30.98 -7.14 -9.61
N ALA A 88 31.43 -5.94 -9.95
CA ALA A 88 30.62 -4.72 -9.84
C ALA A 88 29.39 -4.76 -10.77
N VAL A 89 29.54 -5.28 -11.99
CA VAL A 89 28.42 -5.46 -12.95
C VAL A 89 27.39 -6.46 -12.42
N GLN A 90 27.81 -7.57 -11.83
CA GLN A 90 26.91 -8.54 -11.22
C GLN A 90 26.13 -7.94 -10.05
N ALA A 91 26.80 -7.23 -9.15
CA ALA A 91 26.14 -6.57 -8.03
C ALA A 91 25.14 -5.50 -8.50
N ALA A 92 25.49 -4.71 -9.52
CA ALA A 92 24.56 -3.73 -10.09
C ALA A 92 23.34 -4.39 -10.75
N ARG A 93 23.52 -5.54 -11.41
CA ARG A 93 22.41 -6.31 -11.99
C ARG A 93 21.45 -6.82 -10.92
N GLU A 94 21.97 -7.32 -9.81
CA GLU A 94 21.14 -7.74 -8.67
C GLU A 94 20.31 -6.57 -8.11
N HIS A 95 20.91 -5.38 -8.00
CA HIS A 95 20.18 -4.18 -7.57
C HIS A 95 19.06 -3.79 -8.54
N ILE A 96 19.30 -3.84 -9.85
CA ILE A 96 18.28 -3.54 -10.86
C ILE A 96 17.12 -4.54 -10.79
N ILE A 97 17.43 -5.85 -10.67
CA ILE A 97 16.41 -6.90 -10.56
C ILE A 97 15.57 -6.69 -9.30
N ALA A 98 16.20 -6.37 -8.16
CA ALA A 98 15.47 -6.11 -6.92
C ALA A 98 14.49 -4.93 -7.06
N ALA A 99 14.91 -3.84 -7.72
CA ALA A 99 14.05 -2.70 -7.99
C ALA A 99 12.87 -3.05 -8.92
N ILE A 100 13.12 -3.83 -9.97
CA ILE A 100 12.08 -4.29 -10.91
C ILE A 100 11.07 -5.19 -10.19
N VAL A 101 11.55 -6.15 -9.40
CA VAL A 101 10.69 -7.07 -8.63
C VAL A 101 9.81 -6.28 -7.67
N GLY A 102 10.34 -5.27 -6.98
CA GLY A 102 9.56 -4.39 -6.11
C GLY A 102 8.43 -3.68 -6.84
N LEU A 103 8.71 -3.11 -8.03
CA LEU A 103 7.69 -2.44 -8.84
C LEU A 103 6.62 -3.41 -9.33
N VAL A 104 7.01 -4.60 -9.79
CA VAL A 104 6.08 -5.65 -10.24
C VAL A 104 5.18 -6.09 -9.10
N LEU A 105 5.71 -6.24 -7.88
CA LEU A 105 4.95 -6.69 -6.72
C LEU A 105 3.86 -5.70 -6.30
N ILE A 106 4.13 -4.40 -6.42
CA ILE A 106 3.14 -3.33 -6.21
C ILE A 106 1.98 -3.47 -7.20
N LEU A 107 2.30 -3.60 -8.50
CA LEU A 107 1.28 -3.74 -9.55
C LEU A 107 0.45 -5.01 -9.39
N VAL A 108 1.11 -6.15 -9.13
CA VAL A 108 0.46 -7.44 -8.93
C VAL A 108 -0.45 -7.42 -7.71
N SER A 109 -0.02 -6.79 -6.60
CA SER A 109 -0.84 -6.63 -5.39
C SER A 109 -2.16 -5.88 -5.68
N TYR A 110 -2.10 -4.80 -6.47
CA TYR A 110 -3.30 -4.04 -6.84
C TYR A 110 -4.28 -4.87 -7.69
N VAL A 111 -3.77 -5.63 -8.65
CA VAL A 111 -4.58 -6.50 -9.50
C VAL A 111 -5.23 -7.61 -8.66
N ILE A 112 -4.46 -8.27 -7.78
CA ILE A 112 -4.98 -9.32 -6.89
C ILE A 112 -6.08 -8.76 -5.99
N MET A 113 -5.90 -7.59 -5.40
CA MET A 113 -6.94 -6.98 -4.55
C MET A 113 -8.24 -6.71 -5.31
N ASN A 114 -8.15 -6.22 -6.55
CA ASN A 114 -9.33 -6.03 -7.40
C ASN A 114 -10.03 -7.36 -7.70
N ILE A 115 -9.28 -8.41 -8.02
CA ILE A 115 -9.82 -9.74 -8.32
C ILE A 115 -10.54 -10.31 -7.08
N LEU A 116 -9.91 -10.22 -5.91
CA LEU A 116 -10.50 -10.71 -4.66
C LEU A 116 -11.77 -9.93 -4.31
N MET A 117 -11.74 -8.60 -4.37
CA MET A 117 -12.92 -7.80 -4.06
C MET A 117 -14.07 -8.06 -5.04
N ASN A 118 -13.76 -8.20 -6.32
CA ASN A 118 -14.77 -8.52 -7.33
C ASN A 118 -15.35 -9.93 -7.12
N PHE A 119 -14.52 -10.91 -6.76
CA PHE A 119 -14.96 -12.29 -6.54
C PHE A 119 -15.80 -12.45 -5.26
N PHE A 120 -15.42 -11.81 -4.17
CA PHE A 120 -16.10 -11.95 -2.87
C PHE A 120 -17.29 -11.01 -2.69
N PHE A 121 -17.22 -9.78 -3.22
CA PHE A 121 -18.21 -8.74 -2.97
C PHE A 121 -19.04 -8.35 -4.19
N GLY A 122 -18.75 -8.91 -5.38
CA GLY A 122 -19.47 -8.65 -6.63
C GLY A 122 -19.48 -7.17 -7.08
N LYS A 123 -18.78 -6.29 -6.35
CA LYS A 123 -18.64 -4.85 -6.57
C LYS A 123 -17.21 -4.47 -6.24
N GLY A 124 -16.53 -3.86 -7.20
CA GLY A 124 -15.19 -3.30 -7.04
C GLY A 124 -15.13 -2.20 -5.97
N ILE A 125 -13.90 -1.82 -5.65
CA ILE A 125 -13.48 -0.85 -4.63
C ILE A 125 -14.20 0.50 -4.83
N GLY A 126 -15.43 0.65 -4.30
CA GLY A 126 -16.28 1.83 -4.54
C GLY A 126 -17.79 1.58 -4.50
N GLY A 127 -18.24 0.32 -4.51
CA GLY A 127 -19.66 0.00 -4.32
C GLY A 127 -20.13 0.36 -2.92
N THR A 128 -21.11 1.27 -2.81
CA THR A 128 -21.82 1.53 -1.57
C THR A 128 -22.41 0.21 -1.06
N PHE A 129 -22.02 -0.16 0.15
CA PHE A 129 -22.57 -1.29 0.87
C PHE A 129 -24.02 -0.92 1.24
N THR A 130 -24.92 -1.06 0.27
CA THR A 130 -26.36 -0.95 0.48
C THR A 130 -26.78 -2.20 1.20
N LEU A 131 -26.80 -2.15 2.53
CA LEU A 131 -27.51 -3.11 3.35
C LEU A 131 -28.96 -3.18 2.82
N PRO A 132 -29.50 -4.36 2.49
CA PRO A 132 -30.94 -4.48 2.30
C PRO A 132 -31.59 -4.15 3.65
N THR A 133 -32.23 -2.99 3.70
CA THR A 133 -33.24 -2.69 4.71
C THR A 133 -34.38 -3.68 4.48
N ILE A 134 -34.52 -4.64 5.39
CA ILE A 134 -35.85 -5.13 5.72
C ILE A 134 -36.61 -4.05 6.50
#